data_AF-A0A0K1XGX7-F1
#
_entry.id   AF-A0A0K1XGX7-F1
#
_cell.length_a   1.000
_cell.length_b   1.000
_cell.length_c   1.000
_cell.angle_alpha   90.00
_cell.angle_beta   90.00
_cell.angle_gamma   90.00
#
_symmetry.space_group_name_H-M   'P 1'
#
loop_
_entity.id
_entity.type
_entity.pdbx_description
1 polymer ?
#
loop_
_entity_poly.entity_id
_entity_poly.type
_entity_poly.pdbx_seq_one_letter_code
_entity_poly.pdbx_strand_id
1 'polypeptide(L)'
;MVKYKTIRQFSKESGYTEAAIRKKIADNIWPEDLVWFKAPDGRNLISVEGYAEWVESSAEYKQFQQRRSRSTFGIKGAGSVNASHLSPPPLI
;
A
#
# COMPACT_ATOMS: atom_id res chain seq x y z
N MET A 1 -8.76 6.56 -29.56
CA MET A 1 -8.95 6.11 -28.16
C MET A 1 -8.85 7.34 -27.27
N VAL A 2 -9.72 7.51 -26.27
CA VAL A 2 -9.70 8.72 -25.42
C VAL A 2 -8.61 8.54 -24.35
N LYS A 3 -7.60 9.41 -24.34
CA LYS A 3 -6.48 9.33 -23.39
C LYS A 3 -6.90 9.55 -21.93
N TYR A 4 -7.90 10.42 -21.73
CA TYR A 4 -8.40 10.81 -20.42
C TYR A 4 -9.85 10.38 -20.23
N LYS A 5 -10.15 9.80 -19.07
CA LYS A 5 -11.49 9.37 -18.69
C LYS A 5 -11.90 10.03 -17.38
N THR A 6 -13.18 10.33 -17.24
CA THR A 6 -13.72 10.76 -15.95
C THR A 6 -13.71 9.59 -14.97
N ILE A 7 -13.71 9.89 -13.67
CA ILE A 7 -13.80 8.87 -12.60
C ILE A 7 -14.99 7.93 -12.83
N ARG A 8 -16.15 8.47 -13.23
CA ARG A 8 -17.36 7.68 -13.52
C ARG A 8 -17.17 6.70 -14.68
N GLN A 9 -16.50 7.13 -15.75
CA GLN A 9 -16.24 6.25 -16.89
C GLN A 9 -15.20 5.18 -16.54
N PHE A 10 -14.12 5.59 -15.88
CA PHE A 10 -13.06 4.68 -15.46
C PHE A 10 -13.56 3.63 -14.45
N SER A 11 -14.44 4.03 -13.53
CA SER A 11 -15.09 3.15 -12.56
C SER A 11 -15.84 1.99 -13.23
N LYS A 12 -16.57 2.27 -14.31
CA LYS A 12 -17.32 1.24 -15.05
C LYS A 12 -16.41 0.25 -15.78
N GLU A 13 -15.28 0.70 -16.30
CA GLU A 13 -14.37 -0.13 -17.10
C GLU A 13 -13.40 -0.94 -16.24
N SER A 14 -12.88 -0.34 -15.17
CA SER A 14 -11.90 -0.97 -14.28
C SER A 14 -12.52 -1.82 -13.17
N GLY A 15 -13.82 -1.63 -12.88
CA GLY A 15 -14.51 -2.29 -11.75
C GLY A 15 -14.23 -1.64 -10.39
N TYR A 16 -13.44 -0.56 -10.31
CA TYR A 16 -13.31 0.23 -9.10
C TYR A 16 -14.56 1.07 -8.84
N THR A 17 -14.93 1.27 -7.58
CA THR A 17 -15.94 2.26 -7.23
C THR A 17 -15.38 3.69 -7.31
N GLU A 18 -16.22 4.66 -7.66
CA GLU A 18 -15.81 6.08 -7.70
C GLU A 18 -15.23 6.55 -6.36
N ALA A 19 -15.78 6.06 -5.25
CA ALA A 19 -15.28 6.36 -3.91
C ALA A 19 -13.87 5.80 -3.67
N ALA A 20 -13.58 4.58 -4.13
CA ALA A 20 -12.25 3.98 -4.02
C ALA A 20 -11.20 4.77 -4.83
N ILE A 21 -11.57 5.25 -6.01
CA ILE A 21 -10.71 6.10 -6.85
C ILE A 21 -10.40 7.42 -6.14
N ARG A 22 -11.43 8.11 -5.63
CA ARG A 22 -11.24 9.36 -4.88
C ARG A 22 -10.37 9.17 -3.64
N LYS A 23 -10.57 8.06 -2.93
CA LYS A 23 -9.76 7.71 -1.75
C LYS A 23 -8.28 7.49 -2.14
N LYS A 24 -8.00 6.76 -3.22
CA LYS A 24 -6.61 6.56 -3.70
C LYS A 24 -5.91 7.86 -4.09
N ILE A 25 -6.66 8.80 -4.66
CA ILE A 25 -6.16 10.15 -4.97
C ILE A 25 -5.89 10.93 -3.66
N ALA A 26 -6.83 10.91 -2.71
CA ALA A 26 -6.67 11.58 -1.42
C ALA A 26 -5.51 11.02 -0.59
N ASP A 27 -5.31 9.70 -0.63
CA ASP A 27 -4.23 8.98 0.06
C ASP A 27 -2.86 9.16 -0.65
N ASN A 28 -2.78 9.96 -1.73
CA ASN A 28 -1.58 10.13 -2.57
C ASN A 28 -0.97 8.83 -3.12
N ILE A 29 -1.78 7.77 -3.21
CA ILE A 29 -1.35 6.47 -3.78
C ILE A 29 -1.20 6.61 -5.30
N TRP A 30 -2.04 7.44 -5.91
CA TRP A 30 -1.98 7.74 -7.33
C TRP A 30 -1.26 9.07 -7.55
N PRO A 31 -0.10 9.06 -8.23
CA PRO A 31 0.65 10.29 -8.50
C PRO A 31 -0.16 11.24 -9.40
N GLU A 32 -0.23 12.50 -8.96
CA GLU A 32 -0.73 13.63 -9.74
C GLU A 32 0.17 13.84 -10.96
N ASP A 33 -0.42 14.24 -12.08
CA ASP A 33 0.23 14.44 -13.39
C ASP A 33 0.81 13.18 -14.08
N LEU A 34 0.58 12.00 -13.50
CA LEU A 34 0.88 10.71 -14.15
C LEU A 34 -0.40 9.90 -14.33
N VAL A 35 -1.04 9.51 -13.22
CA VAL A 35 -2.24 8.66 -13.22
C VAL A 35 -3.52 9.49 -13.31
N TRP A 36 -3.54 10.65 -12.65
CA TRP A 36 -4.70 11.53 -12.64
C TRP A 36 -4.29 12.98 -12.85
N PHE A 37 -5.19 13.73 -13.49
CA PHE A 37 -4.99 15.13 -13.86
C PHE A 37 -6.19 15.95 -13.41
N LYS A 38 -5.92 17.16 -12.91
CA LYS A 38 -6.97 18.12 -12.60
C LYS A 38 -7.29 18.93 -13.86
N ALA A 39 -8.49 18.73 -14.40
CA ALA A 39 -8.97 19.52 -15.53
C ALA A 39 -9.13 21.00 -15.14
N PRO A 40 -9.03 21.93 -16.10
CA PRO A 40 -9.29 23.34 -15.85
C PRO A 40 -10.73 23.61 -15.34
N ASP A 41 -11.67 22.72 -15.67
CA ASP A 41 -13.05 22.73 -15.15
C ASP A 41 -13.17 22.26 -13.67
N GLY A 42 -12.06 21.96 -12.99
CA GLY A 42 -12.04 21.48 -11.61
C GLY A 42 -12.42 20.00 -11.44
N ARG A 43 -12.55 19.24 -12.54
CA ARG A 43 -12.86 17.81 -12.53
C ARG A 43 -11.58 16.97 -12.55
N ASN A 44 -11.59 15.86 -11.82
CA ASN A 44 -10.49 14.90 -11.87
C ASN A 44 -10.67 13.94 -13.06
N LEU A 45 -9.64 13.87 -13.89
CA LEU A 45 -9.53 12.95 -15.01
C LEU A 45 -8.48 11.90 -14.69
N ILE A 46 -8.72 10.67 -15.14
CA ILE A 46 -7.80 9.54 -15.04
C ILE A 46 -7.20 9.30 -16.42
N SER A 47 -5.88 9.23 -16.50
CA SER A 47 -5.17 8.76 -17.69
C SER A 47 -5.12 7.24 -17.66
N VAL A 48 -5.65 6.59 -18.70
CA VAL A 48 -5.61 5.11 -18.78
C VAL A 48 -4.18 4.60 -18.98
N GLU A 49 -3.40 5.35 -19.76
CA GLU A 49 -1.99 5.06 -20.05
C GLU A 49 -1.14 5.20 -18.78
N GLY A 50 -1.26 6.33 -18.08
CA GLY A 50 -0.55 6.54 -16.82
C GLY A 50 -0.95 5.57 -15.71
N TYR A 51 -2.23 5.15 -15.68
CA TYR A 51 -2.66 4.06 -14.81
C TYR A 51 -1.96 2.73 -15.15
N ALA A 52 -1.84 2.37 -16.43
CA ALA A 52 -1.17 1.15 -16.84
C ALA A 52 0.31 1.15 -16.45
N GLU A 53 1.03 2.24 -16.72
CA GLU A 53 2.43 2.43 -16.31
C GLU A 53 2.59 2.33 -14.78
N TRP A 54 1.69 2.97 -14.03
CA TRP A 54 1.71 2.90 -12.57
C TRP A 54 1.44 1.49 -12.04
N VAL A 55 0.53 0.73 -12.66
CA VAL A 55 0.26 -0.67 -12.29
C VAL A 55 1.50 -1.53 -12.55
N GLU A 56 2.16 -1.35 -13.69
CA GLU A 56 3.38 -2.07 -14.06
C GLU A 56 4.54 -1.75 -13.10
N SER A 57 4.76 -0.46 -12.83
CA SER A 57 5.76 0.00 -11.84
C SER A 57 5.44 -0.47 -10.41
N SER A 58 4.16 -0.48 -10.02
CA SER A 58 3.73 -0.99 -8.71
C SER A 58 3.88 -2.51 -8.59
N ALA A 59 3.71 -3.25 -9.68
CA ALA A 59 3.96 -4.69 -9.72
C ALA A 59 5.46 -4.96 -9.48
N GLU A 60 6.34 -4.19 -10.11
CA GLU A 60 7.78 -4.23 -9.84
C GLU A 60 8.11 -3.83 -8.39
N TYR A 61 7.44 -2.82 -7.84
CA TYR A 61 7.63 -2.41 -6.44
C TYR A 61 7.20 -3.50 -5.45
N LYS A 62 6.06 -4.18 -5.70
CA LYS A 62 5.63 -5.34 -4.90
C LYS A 62 6.62 -6.50 -5.01
N GLN A 63 7.14 -6.76 -6.22
CA GLN A 63 8.17 -7.78 -6.45
C GLN A 63 9.44 -7.48 -5.63
N PHE A 64 9.84 -6.21 -5.55
CA PHE A 64 11.00 -5.77 -4.77
C PHE A 64 10.77 -5.87 -3.26
N GLN A 65 9.59 -5.47 -2.76
CA GLN A 65 9.22 -5.63 -1.35
C GLN A 65 9.14 -7.11 -0.94
N GLN A 66 8.60 -7.98 -1.79
CA GLN A 66 8.58 -9.42 -1.54
C GLN A 66 9.98 -10.04 -1.55
N ARG A 67 10.88 -9.57 -2.42
CA ARG A 67 12.29 -10.03 -2.45
C ARG A 67 13.08 -9.55 -1.23
N ARG A 68 12.86 -8.32 -0.76
CA ARG A 68 13.59 -7.75 0.38
C ARG A 68 13.03 -8.17 1.74
N SER A 69 11.79 -8.65 1.79
CA SER A 69 11.08 -8.98 3.05
C SER A 69 10.97 -10.48 3.30
N ARG A 70 11.97 -11.27 2.90
CA ARG A 70 12.17 -12.64 3.42
C ARG A 70 13.24 -12.64 4.51
N SER A 71 13.12 -11.75 5.49
CA SER A 71 13.71 -12.01 6.80
C SER A 71 12.64 -12.67 7.65
N THR A 72 12.59 -14.00 7.56
CA THR A 72 11.92 -14.82 8.57
C THR A 72 12.71 -14.61 9.86
N PHE A 73 12.28 -13.65 10.68
CA PHE A 73 12.83 -13.44 12.02
C PHE A 73 12.40 -14.66 12.87
N GLY A 74 13.17 -15.73 12.77
CA GLY A 74 12.96 -16.95 13.53
C GLY A 74 13.44 -16.76 14.96
N ILE A 75 12.64 -16.12 15.80
CA ILE A 75 12.87 -16.15 17.25
C ILE A 75 12.17 -17.39 17.80
N LYS A 76 12.79 -18.55 17.60
CA LYS A 76 12.49 -19.75 18.37
C LYS A 76 13.30 -19.66 19.66
N GLY A 77 12.63 -19.28 20.75
CA GLY A 77 13.23 -19.11 22.07
C GLY A 77 13.95 -20.37 22.53
N ALA A 78 15.27 -20.26 22.70
CA ALA A 78 16.07 -21.25 23.41
C ALA A 78 15.91 -21.00 24.92
N GLY A 79 15.77 -22.10 25.67
CA GLY A 79 15.27 -22.10 27.05
C GLY A 79 16.13 -21.34 28.06
N SER A 80 15.46 -20.84 29.09
CA SER A 80 16.08 -20.49 30.37
C SER A 80 15.48 -21.39 31.43
N VAL A 81 16.30 -22.35 31.89
CA VAL A 81 16.04 -23.13 33.10
C VAL A 81 16.20 -22.19 34.29
N ASN A 82 15.13 -22.03 35.08
CA ASN A 82 15.13 -21.23 36.30
C ASN A 82 15.93 -21.95 37.38
N ALA A 83 17.22 -21.60 37.52
CA ALA A 83 18.01 -21.89 38.70
C ALA A 83 18.28 -20.57 39.42
N SER A 84 17.53 -20.27 40.47
CA SER A 84 17.89 -19.25 41.45
C SER A 84 17.29 -19.62 42.81
N HIS A 85 18.14 -20.28 43.59
CA HIS A 85 18.23 -20.08 45.04
C HIS A 85 18.04 -18.59 45.37
N LEU A 86 17.42 -18.31 46.53
CA LEU A 86 17.47 -17.10 47.38
C LEU A 86 16.07 -16.62 47.77
N SER A 87 15.46 -17.34 48.72
CA SER A 87 14.43 -16.75 49.58
C SER A 87 15.09 -16.07 50.78
N PRO A 88 14.87 -14.77 51.01
CA PRO A 88 14.78 -14.20 52.37
C PRO A 88 13.34 -13.67 52.61
N PRO A 89 12.91 -13.24 53.82
CA PRO A 89 13.13 -13.62 55.23
C PRO A 89 11.79 -14.09 55.89
N PRO A 90 11.63 -14.21 57.25
CA PRO A 90 11.12 -13.06 58.01
C PRO A 90 11.72 -12.88 59.42
N LEU A 91 11.61 -11.64 59.92
CA LEU A 91 11.97 -11.19 61.28
C LEU A 91 10.78 -11.41 62.24
N ILE A 92 10.97 -12.23 63.29
CA ILE A 92 10.33 -12.10 64.61
C ILE A 92 11.32 -12.61 65.66
#